data_AF-Q323S9-F1
#
_entry.id   AF-Q323S9-F1
#
_cell.length_a   1.000
_cell.length_b   1.000
_cell.length_c   1.000
_cell.angle_alpha   90.00
_cell.angle_beta   90.00
_cell.angle_gamma   90.00
#
_symmetry.space_group_name_H-M   'P 1'
#
loop_
_entity.id
_entity.type
_entity.pdbx_description
1 polymer ?
#
loop_
_entity_poly.entity_id
_entity_poly.type
_entity_poly.pdbx_seq_one_letter_code
_entity_poly.pdbx_strand_id
1 'polypeptide(L)'
;MKSAKGPGNFRNLFMYSPNGKKDGLQIIPLSEVAAKDEFLNIKNVSRDDMMAAHRVPPQMMGIMPNNVGGFGDVEKASLEFVRNELIPLQKRMMEINKLVSENIVKFDSYKLAT
;
A
#
# COMPACT_ATOMS: atom_id res chain seq x y z
N MET A 1 11.30 9.11 41.20
CA MET A 1 10.60 7.85 40.86
C MET A 1 9.08 8.03 41.03
N LYS A 2 8.44 8.93 40.27
CA LYS A 2 7.01 9.29 40.43
C LYS A 2 6.20 9.34 39.12
N SER A 3 6.73 8.83 38.00
CA SER A 3 6.04 8.90 36.70
C SER A 3 6.21 7.64 35.84
N ALA A 4 6.39 6.47 36.44
CA ALA A 4 6.40 5.21 35.68
C ALA A 4 4.95 4.71 35.55
N LYS A 5 4.36 4.86 34.37
CA LYS A 5 3.05 4.30 34.02
C LYS A 5 3.18 2.78 33.87
N GLY A 6 2.78 2.04 34.91
CA GLY A 6 2.44 0.61 34.89
C GLY A 6 3.60 -0.39 34.72
N PRO A 7 3.54 -1.56 35.38
CA PRO A 7 4.48 -2.65 35.13
C PRO A 7 4.22 -3.22 33.73
N GLY A 8 5.19 -3.10 32.83
CA GLY A 8 5.12 -3.66 31.47
C GLY A 8 5.65 -2.77 30.34
N ASN A 9 5.88 -1.48 30.57
CA ASN A 9 6.31 -0.54 29.53
C ASN A 9 7.82 -0.46 29.29
N PHE A 10 8.61 -1.25 30.04
CA PHE A 10 10.06 -1.30 29.92
C PHE A 10 10.51 -2.75 29.79
N ARG A 11 10.29 -3.35 28.60
CA ARG A 11 10.85 -4.67 28.27
C ARG A 11 12.32 -4.60 27.84
N ASN A 12 12.81 -3.42 27.44
CA ASN A 12 14.16 -3.22 26.91
C ASN A 12 14.94 -2.16 27.70
N LEU A 13 15.18 -2.41 28.99
CA LEU A 13 16.05 -1.58 29.83
C LEU A 13 17.26 -2.38 30.25
N PHE A 14 18.46 -1.96 29.83
CA PHE A 14 19.71 -2.51 30.33
C PHE A 14 20.29 -1.56 31.39
N MET A 15 20.43 -2.04 32.62
CA MET A 15 21.01 -1.28 33.74
C MET A 15 22.49 -1.64 33.86
N TYR A 16 23.37 -0.67 33.59
CA TYR A 16 24.82 -0.83 33.74
C TYR A 16 25.36 0.15 34.78
N SER A 17 26.05 -0.36 35.81
CA SER A 17 26.69 0.44 36.85
C SER A 17 28.16 0.00 37.00
N PRO A 18 29.09 0.63 36.27
CA PRO A 18 30.50 0.32 36.43
C PRO A 18 30.98 0.86 37.79
N ASN A 19 31.52 -0.03 38.62
CA ASN A 19 32.12 0.26 39.94
C ASN A 19 31.17 0.82 41.03
N GLY A 20 29.85 0.58 40.95
CA GLY A 20 28.92 0.74 42.08
C GLY A 20 28.79 2.15 42.68
N LYS A 21 29.17 3.19 41.93
CA LYS A 21 29.02 4.59 42.38
C LYS A 21 27.55 5.00 42.39
N LYS A 22 27.13 5.68 43.45
CA LYS A 22 25.73 6.05 43.76
C LYS A 22 25.02 6.88 42.67
N ASP A 23 25.79 7.59 41.84
CA ASP A 23 25.30 8.42 40.72
C ASP A 23 25.56 7.80 39.32
N GLY A 24 26.03 6.55 39.25
CA GLY A 24 26.51 5.91 38.02
C GLY A 24 25.44 5.16 37.20
N LEU A 25 24.15 5.33 37.49
CA LEU A 25 23.08 4.68 36.74
C LEU A 25 22.68 5.54 35.53
N GLN A 26 23.05 5.08 34.33
CA GLN A 26 22.52 5.62 33.09
C GLN A 26 21.47 4.67 32.52
N ILE A 27 20.27 5.19 32.30
CA ILE A 27 19.23 4.50 31.54
C ILE A 27 19.55 4.70 30.07
N ILE A 28 20.02 3.65 29.41
CA ILE A 28 20.23 3.64 27.96
C ILE A 28 18.96 3.02 27.34
N PRO A 29 18.10 3.82 26.69
CA PRO A 29 16.96 3.26 25.97
C PRO A 29 17.49 2.44 24.78
N LEU A 30 17.31 1.12 24.83
CA LEU A 30 17.60 0.24 23.71
C LEU A 30 16.45 0.32 22.71
N SER A 31 16.65 1.17 21.70
CA SER A 31 16.11 1.11 20.33
C SER A 31 14.73 0.48 20.17
N GLU A 32 13.69 1.24 20.48
CA GLU A 32 12.32 0.97 19.98
C GLU A 32 11.69 2.23 19.34
N VAL A 33 12.53 3.22 18.99
CA VAL A 33 12.08 4.55 18.54
C VAL A 33 12.26 4.77 17.03
N ALA A 34 13.08 3.99 16.32
CA ALA A 34 13.33 4.22 14.88
C ALA A 34 12.33 3.51 13.95
N ALA A 35 11.73 2.39 14.37
CA ALA A 35 10.92 1.57 13.46
C ALA A 35 9.47 2.08 13.28
N LYS A 36 8.95 2.89 14.21
CA LYS A 36 7.55 3.36 14.14
C LYS A 36 7.26 4.18 12.88
N ASP A 37 8.22 4.98 12.45
CA ASP A 37 8.06 5.84 11.27
C ASP A 37 8.26 5.07 9.96
N GLU A 38 8.98 3.95 9.97
CA GLU A 38 9.17 3.13 8.77
C GLU A 38 7.93 2.31 8.40
N PHE A 39 7.11 1.85 9.35
CA PHE A 39 5.94 1.01 9.00
C PHE A 39 4.91 1.74 8.11
N LEU A 40 4.67 3.03 8.37
CA LEU A 40 3.78 3.83 7.53
C LEU A 40 4.38 4.06 6.14
N ASN A 41 5.69 4.29 6.06
CA ASN A 41 6.40 4.43 4.79
C ASN A 41 6.38 3.12 3.99
N ILE A 42 6.66 1.99 4.62
CA ILE A 42 6.60 0.65 3.98
C ILE A 42 5.19 0.41 3.43
N LYS A 43 4.14 0.73 4.18
CA LYS A 43 2.75 0.55 3.72
C LYS A 43 2.42 1.44 2.52
N ASN A 44 2.90 2.69 2.52
CA ASN A 44 2.67 3.62 1.41
C ASN A 44 3.42 3.18 0.14
N VAL A 45 4.70 2.84 0.27
CA VAL A 45 5.51 2.32 -0.85
C VAL A 45 4.91 1.03 -1.39
N SER A 46 4.54 0.08 -0.51
CA SER A 46 3.93 -1.18 -0.92
C SER A 46 2.60 -0.96 -1.67
N ARG A 47 1.79 0.02 -1.24
CA ARG A 47 0.55 0.41 -1.94
C ARG A 47 0.87 0.95 -3.33
N ASP A 48 1.86 1.83 -3.46
CA ASP A 48 2.26 2.41 -4.74
C ASP A 48 2.81 1.36 -5.71
N ASP A 49 3.60 0.42 -5.20
CA ASP A 49 4.12 -0.71 -5.98
C ASP A 49 3.00 -1.63 -6.50
N MET A 50 1.98 -1.90 -5.68
CA MET A 50 0.81 -2.68 -6.10
C MET A 50 -0.01 -1.97 -7.17
N MET A 51 -0.18 -0.65 -7.07
CA MET A 51 -0.87 0.14 -8.10
C MET A 51 -0.10 0.12 -9.42
N ALA A 52 1.23 0.29 -9.37
CA ALA A 52 2.08 0.24 -10.56
C ALA A 52 2.05 -1.15 -11.23
N ALA A 53 2.06 -2.23 -10.44
CA ALA A 53 2.02 -3.60 -10.94
C ALA A 53 0.70 -3.93 -11.63
N HIS A 54 -0.42 -3.52 -11.05
CA HIS A 54 -1.74 -3.79 -11.61
C HIS A 54 -2.16 -2.83 -12.72
N ARG A 55 -1.52 -1.65 -12.82
CA ARG A 55 -1.83 -0.60 -13.81
C ARG A 55 -3.30 -0.15 -13.80
N VAL A 56 -3.97 -0.34 -12.66
CA VAL A 56 -5.36 0.08 -12.43
C VAL A 56 -5.36 1.47 -11.79
N PRO A 57 -6.20 2.40 -12.24
CA PRO A 57 -6.34 3.70 -11.59
C PRO A 57 -6.69 3.56 -10.10
N PRO A 58 -6.04 4.31 -9.20
CA PRO A 58 -6.27 4.22 -7.75
C PRO A 58 -7.74 4.43 -7.35
N GLN A 59 -8.45 5.30 -8.07
CA GLN A 59 -9.86 5.60 -7.86
C GLN A 59 -10.74 4.35 -7.98
N MET A 60 -10.39 3.43 -8.88
CA MET A 60 -11.11 2.18 -9.10
C MET A 60 -10.77 1.11 -8.07
N MET A 61 -9.58 1.21 -7.45
CA MET A 61 -9.14 0.28 -6.41
C MET A 61 -9.70 0.63 -5.02
N GLY A 62 -10.60 1.63 -4.92
CA GLY A 62 -11.17 2.08 -3.64
C GLY A 62 -10.15 2.77 -2.73
N ILE A 63 -9.06 3.25 -3.32
CA ILE A 63 -7.96 3.86 -2.60
C ILE A 63 -8.33 5.32 -2.27
N MET A 64 -8.16 5.72 -1.00
CA MET A 64 -8.39 7.11 -0.57
C MET A 64 -7.22 8.01 -1.00
N PRO A 65 -7.50 9.22 -1.52
CA PRO A 65 -6.47 10.20 -1.84
C PRO A 65 -5.85 10.74 -0.55
N ASN A 66 -4.52 10.88 -0.54
CA ASN A 66 -3.81 11.51 0.57
C ASN A 66 -3.75 13.05 0.43
N ASN A 67 -4.10 13.59 -0.75
CA ASN A 67 -4.02 15.02 -1.06
C ASN A 67 -5.42 15.63 -1.25
N VAL A 68 -5.56 16.90 -0.88
CA VAL A 68 -6.82 17.68 -0.90
C VAL A 68 -7.45 17.78 -2.31
N GLY A 69 -6.65 17.64 -3.37
CA GLY A 69 -7.10 17.68 -4.76
C GLY A 69 -7.72 16.38 -5.31
N GLY A 70 -7.74 15.29 -4.53
CA GLY A 70 -8.26 14.01 -4.98
C GLY A 70 -7.51 13.43 -6.19
N PHE A 71 -8.16 12.54 -6.94
CA PHE A 71 -7.58 11.92 -8.13
C PHE A 71 -8.16 12.45 -9.46
N GLY A 72 -8.94 13.53 -9.42
CA GLY A 72 -9.57 14.12 -10.61
C GLY A 72 -10.77 13.35 -11.16
N ASP A 73 -10.95 13.43 -12.47
CA ASP A 73 -12.11 12.92 -13.21
C ASP A 73 -12.08 11.39 -13.37
N VAL A 74 -12.99 10.71 -12.66
CA VAL A 74 -13.09 9.23 -12.63
C VAL A 74 -13.58 8.67 -13.97
N GLU A 75 -14.42 9.40 -14.69
CA GLU A 75 -14.94 8.97 -15.99
C GLU A 75 -13.80 8.88 -17.00
N LYS A 76 -12.96 9.92 -17.08
CA LYS A 76 -11.77 9.91 -17.96
C LYS A 76 -10.79 8.81 -17.59
N ALA A 77 -10.51 8.63 -16.30
CA ALA A 77 -9.63 7.55 -15.83
C ALA A 77 -10.17 6.16 -16.24
N SER A 78 -11.49 5.99 -16.21
CA SER A 78 -12.16 4.74 -16.61
C SER A 78 -12.04 4.48 -18.10
N LEU A 79 -12.28 5.50 -18.92
CA LEU A 79 -12.17 5.39 -20.38
C LEU A 79 -10.73 5.03 -20.80
N GLU A 80 -9.73 5.69 -20.22
CA GLU A 80 -8.32 5.41 -20.54
C GLU A 80 -7.89 4.02 -20.06
N PHE A 81 -8.31 3.60 -18.86
CA PHE A 81 -8.02 2.25 -18.35
C PHE A 81 -8.62 1.16 -19.25
N VAL A 82 -9.89 1.30 -19.63
CA VAL A 82 -10.54 0.33 -20.51
C VAL A 82 -9.83 0.27 -21.87
N ARG A 83 -9.51 1.43 -22.43
CA ARG A 83 -8.84 1.53 -23.73
C ARG A 83 -7.46 0.87 -23.73
N ASN A 84 -6.65 1.14 -22.72
CA ASN A 84 -5.24 0.78 -22.70
C ASN A 84 -4.95 -0.58 -22.05
N GLU A 85 -5.77 -1.02 -21.08
CA GLU A 85 -5.56 -2.27 -20.35
C GLU A 85 -6.60 -3.34 -20.71
N LEU A 86 -7.90 -3.03 -20.68
CA LEU A 86 -8.94 -4.05 -20.87
C LEU A 86 -9.12 -4.48 -22.33
N ILE A 87 -9.19 -3.56 -23.29
CA ILE A 87 -9.39 -3.92 -24.70
C ILE A 87 -8.27 -4.83 -25.23
N PRO A 88 -6.97 -4.58 -24.97
CA PRO A 88 -5.91 -5.51 -25.35
C PRO A 88 -6.04 -6.90 -24.71
N LEU A 89 -6.42 -6.97 -23.44
CA LEU A 89 -6.66 -8.25 -22.76
C LEU A 89 -7.85 -9.01 -23.36
N GLN A 90 -8.95 -8.32 -23.64
CA GLN A 90 -10.12 -8.88 -24.34
C GLN A 90 -9.72 -9.42 -25.71
N LYS A 91 -8.93 -8.67 -26.50
CA LYS A 91 -8.43 -9.12 -27.80
C LYS A 91 -7.57 -10.37 -27.68
N ARG A 92 -6.68 -10.45 -26.68
CA ARG A 92 -5.88 -11.66 -26.40
C ARG A 92 -6.78 -12.84 -26.04
N MET A 93 -7.81 -12.64 -25.23
CA MET A 93 -8.77 -13.70 -24.92
C MET A 93 -9.56 -14.16 -26.16
N MET A 94 -9.89 -13.25 -27.07
CA MET A 94 -10.56 -13.59 -28.33
C MET A 94 -9.70 -14.44 -29.27
N GLU A 95 -8.36 -14.52 -29.07
CA GLU A 95 -7.51 -15.44 -29.84
C GLU A 95 -7.91 -16.91 -29.64
N ILE A 96 -8.56 -17.24 -28.52
CA ILE A 96 -9.12 -18.59 -28.27
C ILE A 96 -10.06 -19.00 -29.40
N ASN A 97 -10.89 -18.08 -29.91
CA ASN A 97 -11.80 -18.38 -31.02
C ASN A 97 -11.05 -18.84 -32.27
N LYS A 98 -9.86 -18.29 -32.52
CA LYS A 98 -9.02 -18.70 -33.64
C LYS A 98 -8.44 -20.10 -33.42
N LEU A 99 -8.09 -20.45 -32.19
CA LEU A 99 -7.56 -21.77 -31.84
C LEU A 99 -8.61 -22.87 -32.03
N VAL A 100 -9.86 -22.61 -31.63
CA VAL A 100 -10.97 -23.58 -31.68
C VAL A 100 -11.77 -23.52 -32.98
N SER A 101 -11.46 -22.57 -33.88
CA SER A 101 -12.21 -22.30 -35.12
C SER A 101 -13.72 -22.02 -34.93
N GLU A 102 -14.11 -21.63 -33.72
CA GLU A 102 -15.49 -21.30 -33.35
C GLU A 102 -15.53 -19.96 -32.62
N ASN A 103 -16.63 -19.23 -32.76
CA ASN A 103 -16.78 -17.90 -32.17
C ASN A 103 -17.46 -17.98 -30.80
N ILE A 104 -16.69 -18.42 -29.80
CA ILE A 104 -17.17 -18.72 -28.43
C ILE A 104 -17.07 -17.47 -27.53
N VAL A 105 -15.95 -16.75 -27.58
CA VAL A 105 -15.68 -15.59 -26.73
C VAL A 105 -16.02 -14.30 -27.48
N LYS A 106 -16.97 -13.53 -26.97
CA LYS A 106 -17.34 -12.21 -27.50
C LYS A 106 -17.44 -11.20 -26.36
N PHE A 107 -17.04 -9.95 -26.64
CA PHE A 107 -17.16 -8.84 -25.71
C PHE A 107 -18.03 -7.76 -26.32
N ASP A 108 -18.89 -7.15 -25.51
CA ASP A 108 -19.67 -5.99 -25.92
C ASP A 108 -18.79 -4.73 -25.91
N SER A 109 -19.15 -3.77 -26.77
CA SER A 109 -18.52 -2.46 -26.75
C SER A 109 -18.71 -1.79 -25.39
N TYR A 110 -17.61 -1.36 -24.79
CA TYR A 110 -17.65 -0.65 -23.51
C TYR A 110 -18.49 0.63 -23.61
N LYS A 111 -19.42 0.79 -22.69
CA LYS A 111 -20.21 2.00 -22.49
C LYS A 111 -20.16 2.36 -21.02
N LEU A 112 -19.66 3.55 -20.71
CA LEU A 112 -19.83 4.10 -19.38
C LEU A 112 -21.29 4.53 -19.24
N ALA A 113 -22.01 3.97 -18.27
CA ALA A 113 -23.35 4.44 -17.96
C ALA A 113 -23.23 5.83 -17.35
N THR A 114 -23.63 6.85 -18.11
CA THR A 114 -23.73 8.23 -17.67
C THR A 114 -24.97 8.43 -16.80
#